data_AF-A0A9Q3C7P2-F1
#
_entry.id   AF-A0A9Q3C7P2-F1
#
_cell.length_a   1.000
_cell.length_b   1.000
_cell.length_c   1.000
_cell.angle_alpha   90.00
_cell.angle_beta   90.00
_cell.angle_gamma   90.00
#
_symmetry.space_group_name_H-M   'P 1'
#
loop_
_entity.id
_entity.type
_entity.pdbx_description
1 polymer ?
#
loop_
_entity_poly.entity_id
_entity_poly.type
_entity_poly.pdbx_seq_one_letter_code
_entity_poly.pdbx_strand_id
1 'polypeptide(L)'
;MSTHDPLEELLNEFREGQFSTILTHKPKISLLKILRKNRPLFPLGEEPLGKFRGHDIELYLDVERPYPLMLIRPPYPAILETRKEIEKHIE
;
A
#
# COMPACT_ATOMS: atom_id res chain seq x y z
N MET A 1 -36.88 8.14 -16.41
CA MET A 1 -35.83 8.95 -15.77
C MET A 1 -35.24 8.08 -14.68
N SER A 2 -34.05 7.50 -14.89
CA SER A 2 -33.45 6.57 -13.93
C SER A 2 -33.08 7.34 -12.67
N THR A 3 -33.76 7.05 -11.57
CA THR A 3 -33.40 7.54 -10.23
C THR A 3 -32.16 6.76 -9.80
N HIS A 4 -30.98 7.23 -10.23
CA HIS A 4 -29.71 6.65 -9.80
C HIS A 4 -29.56 6.98 -8.31
N ASP A 5 -29.71 5.99 -7.44
CA ASP A 5 -29.47 6.19 -6.01
C ASP A 5 -27.96 6.36 -5.81
N PRO A 6 -27.48 7.53 -5.32
CA PRO A 6 -26.05 7.77 -5.09
C PRO A 6 -25.42 6.78 -4.11
N LEU A 7 -26.24 6.02 -3.38
CA LEU A 7 -25.81 5.00 -2.45
C LEU A 7 -25.44 3.69 -3.12
N GLU A 8 -26.22 3.27 -4.11
CA GLU A 8 -25.91 2.07 -4.89
C GLU A 8 -24.59 2.27 -5.64
N GLU A 9 -24.35 3.45 -6.19
CA GLU A 9 -23.09 3.81 -6.83
C GLU A 9 -21.89 3.71 -5.86
N LEU A 10 -22.03 4.27 -4.65
CA LEU A 10 -20.98 4.21 -3.63
C LEU A 10 -20.78 2.78 -3.09
N LEU A 11 -21.83 2.01 -2.86
CA LEU A 11 -21.69 0.60 -2.46
C LEU A 11 -21.03 -0.24 -3.56
N ASN A 12 -21.29 0.09 -4.82
CA ASN A 12 -20.65 -0.53 -5.96
C ASN A 12 -19.15 -0.22 -6.04
N GLU A 13 -18.76 0.98 -5.61
CA GLU A 13 -17.36 1.42 -5.55
C GLU A 13 -16.58 0.71 -4.42
N PHE A 14 -17.25 0.36 -3.31
CA PHE A 14 -16.66 -0.30 -2.14
C PHE A 14 -17.16 -1.75 -1.96
N ARG A 15 -17.25 -2.51 -3.06
CA ARG A 15 -17.81 -3.88 -3.11
C ARG A 15 -17.15 -4.89 -2.16
N GLU A 16 -15.85 -4.72 -1.90
CA GLU A 16 -15.08 -5.61 -1.02
C GLU A 16 -15.15 -5.19 0.46
N GLY A 17 -15.75 -4.03 0.75
CA GLY A 17 -15.83 -3.47 2.10
C GLY A 17 -16.89 -4.18 2.95
N GLN A 18 -16.47 -4.74 4.09
CA GLN A 18 -17.41 -5.22 5.10
C GLN A 18 -17.85 -4.07 6.01
N PHE A 19 -19.16 -3.89 6.12
CA PHE A 19 -19.75 -2.91 7.05
C PHE A 19 -20.23 -3.60 8.32
N SER A 20 -20.06 -2.93 9.46
CA SER A 20 -20.70 -3.37 10.71
C SER A 20 -22.21 -3.49 10.55
N THR A 21 -22.77 -4.54 11.14
CA THR A 21 -24.22 -4.81 11.19
C THR A 21 -24.99 -3.78 12.02
N ILE A 22 -24.29 -3.03 12.88
CA ILE A 22 -24.87 -2.01 13.77
C ILE A 22 -25.19 -0.71 13.01
N LEU A 23 -24.51 -0.46 11.88
CA LEU A 23 -24.66 0.78 11.15
C LEU A 23 -25.96 0.82 10.36
N THR A 24 -26.79 1.83 10.64
CA THR A 24 -27.98 2.13 9.85
C THR A 24 -27.62 2.78 8.51
N HIS A 25 -28.61 2.91 7.63
CA HIS A 25 -28.45 3.39 6.25
C HIS A 25 -27.80 4.78 6.17
N LYS A 26 -28.24 5.76 6.97
CA LYS A 26 -27.72 7.13 6.96
C LYS A 26 -26.23 7.23 7.35
N PRO A 27 -25.77 6.61 8.46
CA PRO A 27 -24.36 6.52 8.81
C PRO A 27 -23.48 5.90 7.71
N LYS A 28 -23.94 4.82 7.05
CA LYS A 28 -23.19 4.17 5.97
C LYS A 28 -22.92 5.12 4.81
N ILE A 29 -23.92 5.89 4.40
CA ILE A 29 -23.77 6.94 3.37
C ILE A 29 -22.72 7.96 3.80
N SER A 30 -22.83 8.45 5.03
CA SER A 30 -21.92 9.48 5.54
C SER A 30 -20.48 8.97 5.57
N LEU A 31 -20.28 7.73 6.02
CA LEU A 31 -18.97 7.08 6.04
C LEU A 31 -18.41 6.93 4.63
N LEU A 32 -19.19 6.40 3.69
CA LEU A 32 -18.76 6.22 2.29
C LEU A 32 -18.37 7.55 1.63
N LYS A 33 -19.12 8.62 1.90
CA LYS A 33 -18.78 9.97 1.43
C LYS A 33 -17.45 10.46 1.99
N ILE A 34 -17.19 10.22 3.27
CA ILE A 34 -15.91 10.60 3.91
C ILE A 34 -14.76 9.78 3.32
N LEU A 35 -14.94 8.47 3.16
CA LEU A 35 -13.93 7.59 2.58
C LEU A 35 -13.59 7.98 1.14
N ARG A 36 -14.61 8.26 0.31
CA ARG A 36 -14.41 8.75 -1.07
C ARG A 36 -13.70 10.10 -1.11
N LYS A 37 -14.07 11.04 -0.22
CA LYS A 37 -13.42 12.36 -0.11
C LYS A 37 -11.94 12.23 0.27
N ASN A 38 -11.61 11.30 1.17
CA ASN A 38 -10.27 11.09 1.69
C ASN A 38 -9.51 9.95 0.98
N ARG A 39 -10.01 9.47 -0.16
CA ARG A 39 -9.39 8.42 -0.97
C ARG A 39 -7.88 8.58 -1.19
N PRO A 40 -7.33 9.77 -1.50
CA PRO A 40 -5.88 9.93 -1.72
C PRO A 40 -5.04 9.84 -0.44
N LEU A 41 -5.67 9.84 0.75
CA LEU A 41 -4.96 9.67 2.03
C LEU A 41 -4.81 8.20 2.40
N PHE A 42 -5.58 7.31 1.77
CA PHE A 42 -5.47 5.88 1.98
C PHE A 42 -4.55 5.29 0.92
N PRO A 43 -3.68 4.35 1.29
CA PRO A 43 -2.93 3.55 0.32
C PRO A 43 -3.89 2.57 -0.36
N LEU A 44 -4.69 3.07 -1.31
CA LEU A 44 -5.57 2.25 -2.15
C LEU A 44 -4.79 1.88 -3.43
N GLY A 45 -4.11 0.74 -3.41
CA GLY A 45 -3.49 0.15 -4.61
C GLY A 45 -1.95 0.20 -4.64
N GLU A 46 -1.41 0.22 -5.85
CA GLU A 46 0.03 0.08 -6.19
C GLU A 46 0.83 1.38 -6.08
N GLU A 47 0.26 2.45 -5.51
CA GLU A 47 1.04 3.66 -5.30
C GLU A 47 2.17 3.39 -4.30
N PRO A 48 3.44 3.69 -4.67
CA PRO A 48 4.55 3.40 -3.79
C PRO A 48 4.41 4.20 -2.50
N LEU A 49 4.36 3.47 -1.38
CA LEU A 49 4.42 4.05 -0.05
C LEU A 49 5.68 4.92 0.05
N GLY A 50 5.54 6.12 0.63
CA GLY A 50 6.71 6.93 0.97
C GLY A 50 7.20 7.89 -0.11
N LYS A 51 6.40 8.23 -1.13
CA LYS A 51 6.70 9.33 -2.08
C LYS A 51 6.60 10.74 -1.44
N PHE A 52 6.97 10.87 -0.17
CA PHE A 52 7.06 12.14 0.55
C PHE A 52 8.42 12.77 0.29
N ARG A 53 8.44 13.94 -0.34
CA ARG A 53 9.68 14.71 -0.57
C ARG A 53 10.30 15.08 0.78
N GLY A 54 11.62 14.93 0.92
CA GLY A 54 12.38 15.37 2.09
C GLY A 54 12.70 14.30 3.14
N HIS A 55 12.45 13.02 2.86
CA HIS A 55 12.91 11.89 3.67
C HIS A 55 14.10 11.17 3.04
N ASP A 56 14.90 11.91 2.27
CA ASP A 56 16.13 11.37 1.70
C ASP A 56 17.16 11.16 2.81
N ILE A 57 17.76 9.97 2.86
CA ILE A 57 18.76 9.62 3.87
C ILE A 57 20.13 9.66 3.20
N GLU A 58 21.02 10.52 3.71
CA GLU A 58 22.42 10.51 3.32
C GLU A 58 23.18 9.49 4.17
N LEU A 59 23.60 8.40 3.54
CA LEU A 59 24.40 7.35 4.17
C LEU A 59 25.86 7.51 3.77
N TYR A 60 26.72 7.79 4.74
CA TYR A 60 28.16 7.85 4.56
C TYR A 60 28.80 6.58 5.10
N LEU A 61 29.75 6.03 4.35
CA LEU A 61 30.61 4.95 4.82
C LEU A 61 31.85 5.56 5.46
N ASP A 62 32.21 5.06 6.65
CA ASP A 62 33.46 5.44 7.33
C ASP A 62 34.71 4.84 6.64
N VAL A 63 34.53 4.12 5.54
CA VAL A 63 35.58 3.41 4.81
C VAL A 63 35.48 3.69 3.31
N GLU A 64 36.63 3.92 2.69
CA GLU A 64 36.77 4.11 1.25
C GLU A 64 37.09 2.79 0.54
N ARG A 65 36.96 2.76 -0.80
CA ARG A 65 37.32 1.57 -1.59
C ARG A 65 38.84 1.36 -1.57
N PRO A 66 39.33 0.09 -1.54
CA PRO A 66 38.56 -1.15 -1.59
C PRO A 66 37.90 -1.49 -0.25
N TYR A 67 36.63 -1.93 -0.31
CA TYR A 67 35.88 -2.27 0.90
C TYR A 67 36.48 -3.49 1.62
N PRO A 68 36.44 -3.54 2.96
CA PRO A 68 36.86 -4.70 3.72
C PRO A 68 36.17 -5.99 3.25
N LEU A 69 36.93 -7.09 3.13
CA LEU A 69 36.42 -8.41 2.73
C LEU A 69 35.22 -8.87 3.56
N MET A 70 35.15 -8.47 4.84
CA MET A 70 34.02 -8.78 5.73
C MET A 70 32.68 -8.19 5.28
N LEU A 71 32.70 -7.10 4.49
CA LEU A 71 31.51 -6.48 3.88
C LEU A 71 31.15 -7.11 2.54
N ILE A 72 32.04 -7.90 1.94
CA ILE A 72 31.81 -8.62 0.69
C ILE A 72 31.31 -10.02 1.05
N ARG A 73 30.04 -10.13 1.43
CA ARG A 73 29.40 -11.44 1.63
C ARG A 73 28.56 -11.78 0.41
N PRO A 74 28.71 -12.98 -0.18
CA PRO A 74 27.75 -13.43 -1.18
C PRO A 74 26.36 -13.47 -0.54
N PRO A 75 25.29 -13.22 -1.31
CA PRO A 75 23.94 -13.38 -0.80
C PRO A 75 23.79 -14.78 -0.22
N TYR A 76 23.17 -14.88 0.96
CA TYR A 76 22.93 -16.16 1.59
C TYR A 76 22.13 -17.05 0.63
N PRO A 77 22.49 -18.33 0.43
CA PRO A 77 21.76 -19.21 -0.46
C PRO A 77 20.33 -19.36 0.05
N ALA A 78 19.38 -18.71 -0.64
CA ALA A 78 17.96 -18.92 -0.40
C ALA A 78 17.53 -20.28 -0.95
N ILE A 79 16.63 -20.95 -0.23
CA ILE A 79 15.95 -22.14 -0.75
C ILE A 79 15.16 -21.74 -2.01
N LEU A 80 15.11 -22.60 -3.02
CA LEU A 80 14.47 -22.31 -4.32
C LEU A 80 13.03 -21.78 -4.19
N GLU A 81 12.27 -22.32 -3.24
CA GLU A 81 10.90 -21.90 -2.95
C GLU A 81 10.87 -20.48 -2.37
N THR A 82 11.74 -20.19 -1.41
CA THR A 82 11.89 -18.86 -0.82
C THR A 82 12.27 -17.83 -1.88
N ARG A 83 13.17 -18.19 -2.79
CA ARG A 83 13.58 -17.32 -3.89
C ARG A 83 12.42 -16.99 -4.82
N LYS A 84 11.64 -18.00 -5.24
CA LYS A 84 10.46 -17.80 -6.10
C LYS A 84 9.41 -16.89 -5.47
N GLU A 85 9.20 -16.99 -4.15
CA GLU A 85 8.23 -16.13 -3.45
C GLU A 85 8.71 -14.69 -3.34
N ILE A 86 10.01 -14.49 -3.07
CA ILE A 86 10.65 -13.17 -3.03
C ILE A 86 10.60 -12.51 -4.41
N GLU A 87 10.86 -13.25 -5.48
CA GLU A 87 10.85 -12.73 -6.86
C GLU A 87 9.51 -12.11 -7.25
N LYS A 88 8.37 -12.60 -6.71
CA LYS A 88 7.04 -12.00 -6.95
C LYS A 88 6.88 -10.56 -6.43
N HIS A 89 7.76 -10.12 -5.53
CA HIS A 89 7.65 -8.83 -4.84
C HIS A 89 8.80 -7.86 -5.21
N ILE A 90 9.70 -8.27 -6.12
CA ILE A 90 10.87 -7.48 -6.53
C ILE A 90 10.69 -6.83 -7.92
N GLU A 91 9.82 -7.40 -8.77
CA GLU A 91 9.44 -6.79 -10.07
C GLU A 91 8.58 -5.53 -9.88
#